data_AF-A0A150G775-F1
#
_entry.id   AF-A0A150G775-F1
#
_cell.length_a   1.000
_cell.length_b   1.000
_cell.length_c   1.000
_cell.angle_alpha   90.00
_cell.angle_beta   90.00
_cell.angle_gamma   90.00
#
_symmetry.space_group_name_H-M   'P 1'
#
loop_
_entity.id
_entity.type
_entity.pdbx_description
1 polymer ?
#
loop_
_entity_poly.entity_id
_entity_poly.type
_entity_poly.pdbx_seq_one_letter_code
_entity_poly.pdbx_strand_id
1 'polypeptide(L)'
;MLGESRAKVVTELLQELNESVSGSYVEEAPEVLIDDNPQFFSAFDLVIATQMREQDMVKLDSICRSTARATLLVVRSYGLVGYLRASLPEHRVVESKPDSQLDDLRLHAPWPELVAFAASFDLDSLDDVGHAHTPYVVLLLQAAERFRSAHGGRGPGSQSADRAAFRAILNSMRRTVDGVPLTEENFDEAVKAAFHISTPYAIPSEVRTLLDDEAASPGGLRPDSDDFWVLVAALRAFVDNEGAGTLPLEGSIPDMHATTDMYLRVQHLYREKAERDVAAVEAHVRQLLTRLGRPAGAIPHDTVRLYCRHARHLRCVRYRTLAEETGTGTARTASLASALIPGGSGYGGSELPPGCCDAALYVLLRAADRFHAQTGRYPGATGPEADPGEDVPLLRQAALQVLSEVGLGGGSNPRKSPDSSSGASGAALNEDLLFEMCRAGAAELHVVAAFMGGVAAQEAIKLLTRQFVPLAGTLIYNAMAATTTVLEL
;
A
#
# COMPACT_ATOMS: atom_id res chain seq x y z
N MET A 1 -22.49 -9.14 31.00
CA MET A 1 -23.36 -8.88 32.17
C MET A 1 -23.65 -7.39 32.24
N LEU A 2 -24.88 -6.98 32.59
CA LEU A 2 -25.23 -5.56 32.70
C LEU A 2 -24.75 -5.01 34.06
N GLY A 3 -24.13 -3.83 34.04
CA GLY A 3 -23.61 -3.16 35.24
C GLY A 3 -22.17 -3.53 35.63
N GLU A 4 -21.55 -4.49 34.94
CA GLU A 4 -20.12 -4.82 35.11
C GLU A 4 -19.21 -4.00 34.19
N SER A 5 -17.92 -3.95 34.53
CA SER A 5 -16.87 -3.37 33.70
C SER A 5 -16.87 -3.99 32.31
N ARG A 6 -17.05 -3.15 31.29
CA ARG A 6 -16.99 -3.57 29.88
C ARG A 6 -15.64 -4.19 29.56
N ALA A 7 -14.55 -3.63 30.06
CA ALA A 7 -13.19 -4.11 29.80
C ALA A 7 -13.01 -5.53 30.35
N LYS A 8 -13.41 -5.77 31.60
CA LYS A 8 -13.36 -7.10 32.23
C LYS A 8 -14.15 -8.14 31.42
N VAL A 9 -15.44 -7.89 31.20
CA VAL A 9 -16.34 -8.86 30.56
C VAL A 9 -15.91 -9.16 29.13
N VAL A 10 -15.51 -8.14 28.36
CA VAL A 10 -15.04 -8.34 26.98
C VAL A 10 -13.74 -9.13 26.96
N THR A 11 -12.79 -8.83 27.85
CA THR A 11 -11.52 -9.56 27.92
C THR A 11 -11.71 -11.04 28.30
N GLU A 12 -12.63 -11.36 29.22
CA GLU A 12 -12.95 -12.74 29.58
C GLU A 12 -13.53 -13.52 28.38
N LEU A 13 -14.52 -12.94 27.69
CA LEU A 13 -15.16 -13.58 26.53
C LEU A 13 -14.23 -13.72 25.33
N LEU A 14 -13.37 -12.73 25.06
CA LEU A 14 -12.43 -12.78 23.93
C LEU A 14 -11.31 -13.81 24.16
N GLN A 15 -10.92 -14.07 25.42
CA GLN A 15 -9.92 -15.10 25.73
C GLN A 15 -10.40 -16.52 25.38
N GLU A 16 -11.71 -16.77 25.41
CA GLU A 16 -12.29 -18.06 25.01
C GLU A 16 -12.06 -18.37 23.51
N LEU A 17 -11.77 -17.36 22.68
CA LEU A 17 -11.55 -17.55 21.24
C LEU A 17 -10.21 -18.22 20.93
N ASN A 18 -9.19 -18.04 21.77
CA ASN A 18 -7.86 -18.61 21.55
C ASN A 18 -7.03 -18.68 22.85
N GLU A 19 -6.86 -19.89 23.38
CA GLU A 19 -6.08 -20.15 24.61
C GLU A 19 -4.59 -19.75 24.51
N SER A 20 -4.05 -19.56 23.31
CA SER A 20 -2.67 -19.11 23.10
C SER A 20 -2.50 -17.59 23.26
N VAL A 21 -3.60 -16.84 23.44
CA VAL A 21 -3.59 -15.38 23.60
C VAL A 21 -3.83 -15.03 25.07
N SER A 22 -2.89 -14.33 25.68
CA SER A 22 -3.03 -13.79 27.04
C SER A 22 -3.77 -12.45 26.98
N GLY A 23 -4.97 -12.38 27.58
CA GLY A 23 -5.75 -11.15 27.71
C GLY A 23 -5.60 -10.49 29.08
N SER A 24 -5.60 -9.16 29.11
CA SER A 24 -5.62 -8.35 30.33
C SER A 24 -6.48 -7.11 30.13
N TYR A 25 -6.94 -6.47 31.22
CA TYR A 25 -7.73 -5.25 31.16
C TYR A 25 -7.31 -4.25 32.24
N VAL A 26 -7.68 -2.98 32.02
CA VAL A 26 -7.57 -1.88 32.99
C VAL A 26 -8.95 -1.25 33.11
N GLU A 27 -9.44 -1.03 34.33
CA GLU A 27 -10.74 -0.41 34.60
C GLU A 27 -10.64 1.10 34.73
N GLU A 28 -10.05 1.74 33.73
CA GLU A 28 -9.92 3.20 33.67
C GLU A 28 -10.41 3.72 32.32
N ALA A 29 -10.93 4.95 32.31
CA ALA A 29 -11.33 5.61 31.08
C ALA A 29 -10.06 5.98 30.27
N PRO A 30 -10.05 5.77 28.93
CA PRO A 30 -8.87 6.07 28.11
C PRO A 30 -8.36 7.50 28.26
N GLU A 31 -9.26 8.47 28.46
CA GLU A 31 -8.91 9.89 28.62
C GLU A 31 -8.11 10.13 29.91
N VAL A 32 -8.42 9.41 30.97
CA VAL A 32 -7.67 9.46 32.24
C VAL A 32 -6.27 8.90 32.03
N LEU A 33 -6.13 7.77 31.35
CA LEU A 33 -4.82 7.19 31.03
C LEU A 33 -3.97 8.13 30.14
N ILE A 34 -4.60 8.80 29.18
CA ILE A 34 -3.93 9.77 28.29
C ILE A 34 -3.38 10.96 29.08
N ASP A 35 -4.16 11.51 30.01
CA ASP A 35 -3.78 12.71 30.75
C ASP A 35 -2.86 12.40 31.96
N ASP A 36 -3.16 11.34 32.72
CA ASP A 36 -2.50 11.06 34.00
C ASP A 36 -1.35 10.04 33.89
N ASN A 37 -1.38 9.11 32.91
CA ASN A 37 -0.37 8.06 32.75
C ASN A 37 0.00 7.76 31.28
N PRO A 38 0.53 8.74 30.52
CA PRO A 38 0.86 8.56 29.10
C PRO A 38 1.92 7.49 28.84
N GLN A 39 2.76 7.14 29.83
CA GLN A 39 3.77 6.08 29.69
C GLN A 39 3.15 4.69 29.55
N PHE A 40 1.89 4.50 29.98
CA PHE A 40 1.15 3.25 29.82
C PHE A 40 1.21 2.73 28.38
N PHE A 41 1.09 3.63 27.40
CA PHE A 41 1.03 3.27 25.98
C PHE A 41 2.38 2.77 25.42
N SER A 42 3.51 3.04 26.10
CA SER A 42 4.84 2.60 25.66
C SER A 42 5.05 1.09 25.75
N ALA A 43 4.18 0.38 26.49
CA ALA A 43 4.24 -1.06 26.65
C ALA A 43 3.75 -1.85 25.41
N PHE A 44 3.08 -1.18 24.47
CA PHE A 44 2.40 -1.84 23.33
C PHE A 44 3.11 -1.58 22.00
N ASP A 45 3.01 -2.54 21.07
CA ASP A 45 3.43 -2.39 19.67
C ASP A 45 2.38 -1.63 18.83
N LEU A 46 1.11 -1.84 19.16
CA LEU A 46 -0.03 -1.23 18.49
C LEU A 46 -1.10 -0.87 19.52
N VAL A 47 -1.61 0.34 19.44
CA VAL A 47 -2.75 0.85 20.20
C VAL A 47 -3.92 1.00 19.24
N ILE A 48 -5.03 0.30 19.50
CA ILE A 48 -6.27 0.43 18.73
C ILE A 48 -7.26 1.25 19.54
N ALA A 49 -7.56 2.45 19.07
CA ALA A 49 -8.46 3.40 19.71
C ALA A 49 -9.83 3.38 19.05
N THR A 50 -10.87 2.97 19.78
CA THR A 50 -12.25 2.87 19.26
C THR A 50 -13.18 3.89 19.91
N GLN A 51 -14.08 4.50 19.13
CA GLN A 51 -15.14 5.40 19.64
C GLN A 51 -14.63 6.59 20.48
N MET A 52 -13.40 7.06 20.20
CA MET A 52 -12.79 8.20 20.90
C MET A 52 -13.12 9.55 20.25
N ARG A 53 -13.05 10.62 21.04
CA ARG A 53 -13.26 12.01 20.58
C ARG A 53 -12.01 12.56 19.92
N GLU A 54 -12.17 13.45 18.93
CA GLU A 54 -11.07 14.07 18.17
C GLU A 54 -9.91 14.57 19.04
N GLN A 55 -10.20 15.35 20.08
CA GLN A 55 -9.17 15.92 20.96
C GLN A 55 -8.31 14.84 21.66
N ASP A 56 -8.94 13.73 22.08
CA ASP A 56 -8.27 12.67 22.82
C ASP A 56 -7.46 11.80 21.85
N MET A 57 -7.96 11.59 20.63
CA MET A 57 -7.22 10.92 19.56
C MET A 57 -5.96 11.70 19.16
N VAL A 58 -6.04 13.02 19.04
CA VAL A 58 -4.88 13.88 18.74
C VAL A 58 -3.83 13.83 19.85
N LYS A 59 -4.24 13.85 21.12
CA LYS A 59 -3.33 13.66 22.26
C LYS A 59 -2.67 12.28 22.23
N LEU A 60 -3.47 11.22 22.02
CA LEU A 60 -2.97 9.84 21.96
C LEU A 60 -1.99 9.63 20.80
N ASP A 61 -2.24 10.25 19.64
CA ASP A 61 -1.31 10.24 18.50
C ASP A 61 0.06 10.81 18.88
N SER A 62 0.08 11.96 19.54
CA SER A 62 1.31 12.58 20.03
C SER A 62 2.05 11.66 21.02
N ILE A 63 1.32 11.04 21.96
CA ILE A 63 1.87 10.10 22.93
C ILE A 63 2.49 8.90 22.21
N CYS A 64 1.73 8.20 21.35
CA CYS A 64 2.22 7.01 20.62
C CYS A 64 3.45 7.34 19.79
N ARG A 65 3.46 8.47 19.07
CA ARG A 65 4.61 8.93 18.26
C ARG A 65 5.83 9.33 19.08
N SER A 66 5.64 9.78 20.32
CA SER A 66 6.75 10.06 21.24
C SER A 66 7.43 8.77 21.72
N THR A 67 6.74 7.63 21.61
CA THR A 67 7.33 6.32 21.85
C THR A 67 8.08 5.82 20.61
N ALA A 68 9.14 5.05 20.81
CA ALA A 68 9.86 4.39 19.72
C ALA A 68 9.16 3.12 19.19
N ARG A 69 7.99 2.75 19.75
CA ARG A 69 7.40 1.42 19.60
C ARG A 69 5.93 1.43 19.21
N ALA A 70 5.10 2.18 19.92
CA ALA A 70 3.65 2.13 19.77
C ALA A 70 3.21 2.83 18.48
N THR A 71 2.46 2.09 17.67
CA THR A 71 1.72 2.62 16.52
C THR A 71 0.27 2.83 16.90
N LEU A 72 -0.44 3.79 16.30
CA LEU A 72 -1.84 4.06 16.59
C LEU A 72 -2.74 3.66 15.40
N LEU A 73 -3.84 2.97 15.69
CA LEU A 73 -4.92 2.73 14.74
C LEU A 73 -6.23 3.21 15.35
N VAL A 74 -6.82 4.26 14.78
CA VAL A 74 -8.11 4.81 15.21
C VAL A 74 -9.21 4.18 14.38
N VAL A 75 -10.29 3.77 15.04
CA VAL A 75 -11.48 3.19 14.40
C VAL A 75 -12.73 3.80 15.02
N ARG A 76 -13.70 4.17 14.18
CA ARG A 76 -15.00 4.65 14.67
C ARG A 76 -16.15 4.14 13.81
N SER A 77 -17.25 3.82 14.47
CA SER A 77 -18.55 3.52 13.88
C SER A 77 -19.56 4.56 14.39
N TYR A 78 -20.28 5.22 13.48
CA TYR A 78 -21.28 6.25 13.78
C TYR A 78 -22.45 6.09 12.82
N GLY A 79 -23.54 5.48 13.29
CA GLY A 79 -24.69 5.10 12.48
C GLY A 79 -24.27 4.19 11.32
N LEU A 80 -24.45 4.69 10.10
CA LEU A 80 -24.09 4.02 8.84
C LEU A 80 -22.72 4.48 8.29
N VAL A 81 -21.86 5.04 9.14
CA VAL A 81 -20.54 5.56 8.77
C VAL A 81 -19.45 4.84 9.56
N GLY A 82 -18.41 4.39 8.86
CA GLY A 82 -17.18 3.89 9.44
C GLY A 82 -16.00 4.82 9.14
N TYR A 83 -15.07 4.92 10.09
CA TYR A 83 -13.85 5.71 9.99
C TYR A 83 -12.67 4.87 10.46
N LEU A 84 -11.57 4.87 9.71
CA LEU A 84 -10.32 4.24 10.13
C LEU A 84 -9.12 5.10 9.73
N ARG A 85 -8.18 5.25 10.67
CA ARG A 85 -6.96 6.02 10.46
C ARG A 85 -5.78 5.44 11.23
N ALA A 86 -4.77 4.93 10.52
CA ALA A 86 -3.49 4.53 11.11
C ALA A 86 -2.59 5.75 11.28
N SER A 87 -1.80 5.86 12.35
CA SER A 87 -0.91 6.97 12.60
C SER A 87 0.43 6.51 13.17
N LEU A 88 1.50 6.75 12.41
CA LEU A 88 2.89 6.42 12.71
C LEU A 88 3.82 7.23 11.79
N PRO A 89 5.08 7.53 12.16
CA PRO A 89 5.95 8.32 11.29
C PRO A 89 6.16 7.67 9.92
N GLU A 90 6.48 6.38 9.92
CA GLU A 90 6.84 5.65 8.72
C GLU A 90 6.60 4.14 8.91
N HIS A 91 5.98 3.51 7.91
CA HIS A 91 5.81 2.07 7.82
C HIS A 91 6.58 1.52 6.62
N ARG A 92 7.57 0.69 6.92
CA ARG A 92 8.53 0.14 5.94
C ARG A 92 8.17 -1.31 5.64
N VAL A 93 7.97 -1.62 4.36
CA VAL A 93 7.50 -2.93 3.90
C VAL A 93 8.50 -3.52 2.92
N VAL A 94 8.99 -4.71 3.23
CA VAL A 94 9.82 -5.52 2.32
C VAL A 94 8.93 -6.48 1.54
N GLU A 95 8.07 -7.23 2.22
CA GLU A 95 7.17 -8.21 1.62
C GLU A 95 5.79 -7.59 1.33
N SER A 96 5.69 -6.73 0.32
CA SER A 96 4.43 -6.05 -0.02
C SER A 96 3.38 -6.93 -0.69
N LYS A 97 3.77 -8.13 -1.16
CA LYS A 97 2.89 -9.17 -1.73
C LYS A 97 1.87 -8.61 -2.75
N PRO A 98 2.34 -8.03 -3.88
CA PRO A 98 1.44 -7.49 -4.90
C PRO A 98 0.63 -8.60 -5.58
N ASP A 99 -0.62 -8.30 -5.91
CA ASP A 99 -1.58 -9.24 -6.54
C ASP A 99 -1.15 -9.69 -7.95
N SER A 100 -0.46 -8.81 -8.68
CA SER A 100 0.11 -9.10 -9.99
C SER A 100 1.63 -8.91 -9.95
N GLN A 101 2.35 -9.96 -10.32
CA GLN A 101 3.80 -9.97 -10.37
C GLN A 101 4.24 -10.25 -11.79
N LEU A 102 5.15 -9.39 -12.28
CA LEU A 102 5.83 -9.62 -13.54
C LEU A 102 7.14 -10.35 -13.25
N ASP A 103 7.29 -11.56 -13.80
CA ASP A 103 8.48 -12.37 -13.63
C ASP A 103 9.76 -11.63 -14.06
N ASP A 104 10.79 -11.66 -13.22
CA ASP A 104 12.08 -11.01 -13.48
C ASP A 104 12.99 -11.87 -14.38
N LEU A 105 12.51 -12.24 -15.57
CA LEU A 105 13.23 -13.11 -16.50
C LEU A 105 14.43 -12.45 -17.22
N ARG A 106 14.56 -11.11 -17.16
CA ARG A 106 15.64 -10.35 -17.82
C ARG A 106 15.85 -10.64 -19.31
N LEU A 107 14.85 -11.15 -20.04
CA LEU A 107 15.04 -11.60 -21.43
C LEU A 107 15.30 -10.45 -22.42
N HIS A 108 14.84 -9.23 -22.13
CA HIS A 108 15.19 -8.05 -22.91
C HIS A 108 16.70 -7.72 -22.85
N ALA A 109 17.32 -7.90 -21.68
CA ALA A 109 18.74 -7.62 -21.44
C ALA A 109 19.36 -8.76 -20.61
N PRO A 110 19.55 -9.95 -21.23
CA PRO A 110 20.01 -11.14 -20.53
C PRO A 110 21.49 -10.99 -20.13
N TRP A 111 21.88 -11.58 -19.01
CA TRP A 111 23.29 -11.62 -18.60
C TRP A 111 24.06 -12.69 -19.39
N PRO A 112 25.40 -12.59 -19.49
CA PRO A 112 26.21 -13.44 -20.37
C PRO A 112 25.97 -14.95 -20.22
N GLU A 113 25.82 -15.42 -18.99
CA GLU A 113 25.65 -16.83 -18.67
C GLU A 113 24.28 -17.35 -19.13
N LEU A 114 23.23 -16.52 -19.08
CA LEU A 114 21.91 -16.86 -19.65
C LEU A 114 21.94 -16.95 -21.18
N VAL A 115 22.67 -16.04 -21.82
CA VAL A 115 22.88 -16.09 -23.28
C VAL A 115 23.66 -17.34 -23.68
N ALA A 116 24.75 -17.65 -22.97
CA ALA A 116 25.57 -18.83 -23.23
C ALA A 116 24.79 -20.12 -23.01
N PHE A 117 23.96 -20.18 -21.96
CA PHE A 117 23.07 -21.31 -21.71
C PHE A 117 22.10 -21.52 -22.87
N ALA A 118 21.39 -20.48 -23.32
CA ALA A 118 20.47 -20.60 -24.43
C ALA A 118 21.17 -20.98 -25.76
N ALA A 119 22.37 -20.47 -26.00
CA ALA A 119 23.17 -20.79 -27.18
C ALA A 119 23.71 -22.24 -27.19
N SER A 120 23.72 -22.92 -26.03
CA SER A 120 24.19 -24.31 -25.94
C SER A 120 23.21 -25.35 -26.48
N PHE A 121 21.98 -24.95 -26.80
CA PHE A 121 20.95 -25.85 -27.33
C PHE A 121 20.97 -25.86 -28.86
N ASP A 122 21.18 -27.04 -29.44
CA ASP A 122 20.96 -27.29 -30.87
C ASP A 122 19.57 -27.90 -31.08
N LEU A 123 18.56 -27.04 -31.28
CA LEU A 123 17.16 -27.45 -31.41
C LEU A 123 16.89 -28.39 -32.59
N ASP A 124 17.68 -28.24 -33.67
CA ASP A 124 17.52 -29.02 -34.89
C ASP A 124 18.01 -30.47 -34.68
N SER A 125 18.97 -30.68 -33.79
CA SER A 125 19.52 -32.00 -33.46
C SER A 125 18.70 -32.82 -32.46
N LEU A 126 17.76 -32.19 -31.73
CA LEU A 126 16.97 -32.86 -30.70
C LEU A 126 15.98 -33.88 -31.31
N ASP A 127 15.52 -34.83 -30.52
CA ASP A 127 14.33 -35.61 -30.86
C ASP A 127 13.05 -34.81 -30.55
N ASP A 128 11.89 -35.32 -30.96
CA ASP A 128 10.62 -34.60 -30.79
C ASP A 128 10.30 -34.34 -29.31
N VAL A 129 10.68 -35.27 -28.42
CA VAL A 129 10.48 -35.13 -26.98
C VAL A 129 11.38 -34.03 -26.41
N GLY A 130 12.67 -34.03 -26.74
CA GLY A 130 13.62 -33.02 -26.27
C GLY A 130 13.27 -31.62 -26.79
N HIS A 131 12.81 -31.52 -28.03
CA HIS A 131 12.35 -30.26 -28.61
C HIS A 131 11.09 -29.72 -27.90
N ALA A 132 10.08 -30.56 -27.70
CA ALA A 132 8.83 -30.18 -27.02
C ALA A 132 9.01 -29.86 -25.52
N HIS A 133 10.10 -30.33 -24.89
CA HIS A 133 10.42 -30.05 -23.48
C HIS A 133 11.60 -29.08 -23.31
N THR A 134 11.93 -28.31 -24.35
CA THR A 134 12.91 -27.22 -24.23
C THR A 134 12.26 -26.03 -23.51
N PRO A 135 12.88 -25.50 -22.43
CA PRO A 135 12.37 -24.34 -21.71
C PRO A 135 12.08 -23.14 -22.61
N TYR A 136 10.93 -22.48 -22.44
CA TYR A 136 10.55 -21.36 -23.31
C TYR A 136 11.56 -20.19 -23.26
N VAL A 137 12.28 -20.03 -22.15
CA VAL A 137 13.35 -19.02 -22.01
C VAL A 137 14.45 -19.23 -23.07
N VAL A 138 14.82 -20.49 -23.35
CA VAL A 138 15.79 -20.84 -24.40
C VAL A 138 15.21 -20.50 -25.77
N LEU A 139 13.98 -20.91 -26.04
CA LEU A 139 13.29 -20.64 -27.31
C LEU A 139 13.22 -19.13 -27.60
N LEU A 140 12.86 -18.33 -26.61
CA LEU A 140 12.75 -16.87 -26.73
C LEU A 140 14.11 -16.22 -27.02
N LEU A 141 15.17 -16.65 -26.36
CA LEU A 141 16.52 -16.09 -26.56
C LEU A 141 17.10 -16.48 -27.92
N GLN A 142 16.90 -17.72 -28.37
CA GLN A 142 17.31 -18.13 -29.71
C GLN A 142 16.50 -17.45 -30.81
N ALA A 143 15.18 -17.31 -30.63
CA ALA A 143 14.33 -16.54 -31.54
C ALA A 143 14.77 -15.07 -31.60
N ALA A 144 15.19 -14.49 -30.47
CA ALA A 144 15.67 -13.11 -30.43
C ALA A 144 16.99 -12.95 -31.20
N GLU A 145 17.88 -13.93 -31.14
CA GLU A 145 19.11 -13.93 -31.94
C GLU A 145 18.84 -14.08 -33.44
N ARG A 146 17.91 -14.97 -33.83
CA ARG A 146 17.45 -15.08 -35.23
C ARG A 146 16.84 -13.75 -35.71
N PHE A 147 16.05 -13.08 -34.86
CA PHE A 147 15.50 -11.76 -35.16
C PHE A 147 16.60 -10.72 -35.38
N ARG A 148 17.59 -10.63 -34.47
CA ARG A 148 18.72 -9.70 -34.60
C ARG A 148 19.49 -9.92 -35.90
N SER A 149 19.78 -11.18 -36.22
CA SER A 149 20.47 -11.56 -37.46
C SER A 149 19.72 -11.09 -38.71
N ALA A 150 18.38 -11.17 -38.70
CA ALA A 150 17.54 -10.70 -39.81
C ALA A 150 17.34 -9.18 -39.85
N HIS A 151 17.60 -8.46 -38.75
CA HIS A 151 17.30 -7.02 -38.60
C HIS A 151 18.54 -6.17 -38.28
N GLY A 152 19.70 -6.55 -38.83
CA GLY A 152 20.92 -5.75 -38.73
C GLY A 152 21.44 -5.58 -37.29
N GLY A 153 21.25 -6.59 -36.44
CA GLY A 153 21.65 -6.58 -35.03
C GLY A 153 20.63 -5.96 -34.07
N ARG A 154 19.53 -5.38 -34.58
CA ARG A 154 18.48 -4.78 -33.74
C ARG A 154 17.59 -5.86 -33.13
N GLY A 155 17.38 -5.81 -31.82
CA GLY A 155 16.43 -6.70 -31.13
C GLY A 155 14.96 -6.39 -31.44
N PRO A 156 14.02 -7.27 -31.03
CA PRO A 156 12.59 -7.05 -31.21
C PRO A 156 12.09 -5.84 -30.41
N GLY A 157 11.55 -4.83 -31.10
CA GLY A 157 10.97 -3.65 -30.46
C GLY A 157 9.55 -3.87 -29.92
N SER A 158 9.01 -2.85 -29.25
CA SER A 158 7.64 -2.84 -28.73
C SER A 158 6.57 -2.55 -29.78
N GLN A 159 6.97 -2.23 -31.01
CA GLN A 159 6.06 -1.93 -32.12
C GLN A 159 5.30 -3.18 -32.58
N SER A 160 4.05 -2.99 -33.03
CA SER A 160 3.18 -4.11 -33.46
C SER A 160 3.84 -4.96 -34.58
N ALA A 161 4.49 -4.31 -35.55
CA ALA A 161 5.19 -4.99 -36.63
C ALA A 161 6.36 -5.87 -36.13
N ASP A 162 7.19 -5.33 -35.22
CA ASP A 162 8.31 -6.07 -34.62
C ASP A 162 7.80 -7.25 -33.79
N ARG A 163 6.73 -7.05 -33.01
CA ARG A 163 6.08 -8.12 -32.21
C ARG A 163 5.52 -9.23 -33.10
N ALA A 164 4.87 -8.87 -34.21
CA ALA A 164 4.34 -9.84 -35.17
C ALA A 164 5.46 -10.62 -35.87
N ALA A 165 6.52 -9.92 -36.31
CA ALA A 165 7.68 -10.54 -36.92
C ALA A 165 8.43 -11.48 -35.95
N PHE A 166 8.59 -11.08 -34.69
CA PHE A 166 9.19 -11.93 -33.66
C PHE A 166 8.36 -13.20 -33.40
N ARG A 167 7.03 -13.07 -33.27
CA ARG A 167 6.12 -14.23 -33.14
C ARG A 167 6.18 -15.13 -34.37
N ALA A 168 6.33 -14.57 -35.57
CA ALA A 168 6.49 -15.37 -36.79
C ALA A 168 7.79 -16.17 -36.78
N ILE A 169 8.92 -15.58 -36.35
CA ILE A 169 10.19 -16.29 -36.18
C ILE A 169 10.04 -17.42 -35.16
N LEU A 170 9.45 -17.12 -34.00
CA LEU A 170 9.24 -18.12 -32.94
C LEU A 170 8.34 -19.28 -33.41
N ASN A 171 7.28 -19.01 -34.17
CA ASN A 171 6.44 -20.06 -34.74
C ASN A 171 7.12 -20.84 -35.87
N SER A 172 8.02 -20.21 -36.64
CA SER A 172 8.80 -20.91 -37.68
C SER A 172 9.81 -21.92 -37.12
N MET A 173 10.10 -21.85 -35.81
CA MET A 173 10.95 -22.80 -35.10
C MET A 173 10.20 -24.07 -34.66
N ARG A 174 8.86 -24.13 -34.79
CA ARG A 174 8.09 -25.34 -34.49
C ARG A 174 8.37 -26.44 -35.51
N ARG A 175 8.34 -27.70 -35.06
CA ARG A 175 8.42 -28.85 -35.97
C ARG A 175 7.14 -28.98 -36.77
N THR A 176 7.25 -29.54 -37.98
CA THR A 176 6.09 -29.77 -38.86
C THR A 176 6.08 -31.21 -39.36
N VAL A 177 4.89 -31.76 -39.52
CA VAL A 177 4.63 -33.05 -40.19
C VAL A 177 3.66 -32.77 -41.33
N ASP A 178 4.03 -33.15 -42.56
CA ASP A 178 3.26 -32.86 -43.78
C ASP A 178 2.88 -31.38 -43.94
N GLY A 179 3.75 -30.48 -43.48
CA GLY A 179 3.54 -29.02 -43.53
C GLY A 179 2.62 -28.47 -42.43
N VAL A 180 2.15 -29.31 -41.51
CA VAL A 180 1.33 -28.92 -40.36
C VAL A 180 2.22 -28.82 -39.10
N PRO A 181 2.24 -27.69 -38.39
CA PRO A 181 2.98 -27.56 -37.13
C PRO A 181 2.51 -28.57 -36.08
N LEU A 182 3.46 -29.19 -35.39
CA LEU A 182 3.18 -29.98 -34.21
C LEU A 182 2.64 -29.10 -33.08
N THR A 183 1.76 -29.67 -32.27
CA THR A 183 1.27 -29.03 -31.05
C THR A 183 2.35 -29.17 -29.98
N GLU A 184 2.96 -28.04 -29.61
CA GLU A 184 4.06 -27.98 -28.65
C GLU A 184 3.75 -26.90 -27.60
N GLU A 185 3.51 -27.34 -26.36
CA GLU A 185 3.07 -26.47 -25.25
C GLU A 185 4.14 -25.45 -24.86
N ASN A 186 5.42 -25.83 -24.88
CA ASN A 186 6.54 -24.93 -24.60
C ASN A 186 6.62 -23.75 -25.59
N PHE A 187 6.27 -23.96 -26.86
CA PHE A 187 6.15 -22.87 -27.83
C PHE A 187 4.89 -22.02 -27.62
N ASP A 188 3.79 -22.62 -27.17
CA ASP A 188 2.58 -21.85 -26.80
C ASP A 188 2.87 -20.92 -25.61
N GLU A 189 3.60 -21.43 -24.61
CA GLU A 189 4.12 -20.63 -23.49
C GLU A 189 5.09 -19.55 -23.96
N ALA A 190 6.04 -19.88 -24.83
CA ALA A 190 6.98 -18.92 -25.40
C ALA A 190 6.24 -17.76 -26.10
N VAL A 191 5.20 -18.06 -26.89
CA VAL A 191 4.40 -17.05 -27.59
C VAL A 191 3.64 -16.16 -26.60
N LYS A 192 3.16 -16.71 -25.46
CA LYS A 192 2.54 -15.91 -24.38
C LYS A 192 3.57 -15.03 -23.67
N ALA A 193 4.77 -15.54 -23.41
CA ALA A 193 5.86 -14.86 -22.73
C ALA A 193 6.72 -13.94 -23.63
N ALA A 194 6.47 -13.91 -24.95
CA ALA A 194 7.25 -13.14 -25.93
C ALA A 194 7.40 -11.65 -25.60
N PHE A 195 6.45 -11.07 -24.84
CA PHE A 195 6.53 -9.67 -24.43
C PHE A 195 7.75 -9.37 -23.55
N HIS A 196 8.29 -10.34 -22.80
CA HIS A 196 9.50 -10.17 -21.97
C HIS A 196 10.75 -9.82 -22.79
N ILE A 197 10.80 -10.16 -24.08
CA ILE A 197 11.90 -9.80 -24.98
C ILE A 197 11.78 -8.33 -25.42
N SER A 198 10.55 -7.85 -25.63
CA SER A 198 10.27 -6.51 -26.18
C SER A 198 10.09 -5.42 -25.13
N THR A 199 9.99 -5.80 -23.86
CA THR A 199 9.71 -4.87 -22.74
C THR A 199 11.02 -4.58 -22.00
N PRO A 200 11.53 -3.34 -22.08
CA PRO A 200 12.70 -2.94 -21.33
C PRO A 200 12.45 -3.06 -19.83
N TYR A 201 13.49 -3.42 -19.08
CA TYR A 201 13.45 -3.35 -17.63
C TYR A 201 13.30 -1.88 -17.19
N ALA A 202 12.42 -1.64 -16.22
CA ALA A 202 12.30 -0.37 -15.54
C ALA A 202 12.14 -0.60 -14.03
N ILE A 203 12.82 0.21 -13.23
CA ILE A 203 12.62 0.24 -11.78
C ILE A 203 11.20 0.78 -11.51
N PRO A 204 10.36 0.09 -10.72
CA PRO A 204 9.04 0.59 -10.36
C PRO A 204 9.12 1.97 -9.71
N SER A 205 8.15 2.84 -10.00
CA SER A 205 8.14 4.21 -9.50
C SER A 205 8.22 4.31 -7.99
N GLU A 206 7.56 3.40 -7.26
CA GLU A 206 7.60 3.40 -5.80
C GLU A 206 8.99 3.10 -5.27
N VAL A 207 9.71 2.15 -5.89
CA VAL A 207 11.09 1.84 -5.51
C VAL A 207 12.03 2.96 -5.92
N ARG A 208 11.80 3.58 -7.09
CA ARG A 208 12.55 4.76 -7.54
C ARG A 208 12.46 5.89 -6.50
N THR A 209 11.27 6.18 -5.99
CA THR A 209 11.07 7.16 -4.92
C THR A 209 11.88 6.83 -3.67
N LEU A 210 12.01 5.56 -3.29
CA LEU A 210 12.85 5.17 -2.15
C LEU A 210 14.34 5.41 -2.42
N LEU A 211 14.82 5.03 -3.61
CA LEU A 211 16.23 5.20 -3.99
C LEU A 211 16.63 6.68 -4.07
N ASP A 212 15.69 7.54 -4.46
CA ASP A 212 15.87 8.99 -4.55
C ASP A 212 15.55 9.71 -3.24
N ASP A 213 15.10 9.01 -2.20
CA ASP A 213 14.76 9.59 -0.91
C ASP A 213 16.01 10.09 -0.17
N GLU A 214 15.88 11.22 0.52
CA GLU A 214 16.96 11.78 1.33
C GLU A 214 17.42 10.81 2.42
N ALA A 215 16.53 9.98 2.99
CA ALA A 215 16.91 9.00 4.00
C ALA A 215 17.86 7.90 3.47
N ALA A 216 17.90 7.67 2.16
CA ALA A 216 18.83 6.76 1.50
C ALA A 216 20.07 7.49 0.92
N SER A 217 20.13 8.82 1.02
CA SER A 217 21.24 9.60 0.46
C SER A 217 22.51 9.46 1.31
N PRO A 218 23.72 9.63 0.74
CA PRO A 218 24.96 9.56 1.50
C PRO A 218 25.03 10.53 2.69
N GLY A 219 24.33 11.67 2.62
CA GLY A 219 24.26 12.67 3.69
C GLY A 219 23.06 12.50 4.64
N GLY A 220 22.06 11.70 4.26
CA GLY A 220 20.86 11.47 5.09
C GLY A 220 21.02 10.33 6.09
N LEU A 221 21.88 9.35 5.81
CA LEU A 221 22.15 8.24 6.73
C LEU A 221 22.91 8.69 7.98
N ARG A 222 22.50 8.15 9.13
CA ARG A 222 23.02 8.43 10.47
C ARG A 222 23.30 7.13 11.23
N PRO A 223 24.09 7.15 12.31
CA PRO A 223 24.36 5.95 13.11
C PRO A 223 23.11 5.26 13.66
N ASP A 224 22.04 6.02 13.89
CA ASP A 224 20.72 5.57 14.37
C ASP A 224 19.71 5.30 13.24
N SER A 225 20.12 5.42 11.96
CA SER A 225 19.26 5.08 10.83
C SER A 225 18.83 3.62 10.86
N ASP A 226 17.55 3.43 10.57
CA ASP A 226 16.96 2.10 10.46
C ASP A 226 17.61 1.27 9.35
N ASP A 227 17.70 -0.04 9.56
CA ASP A 227 18.30 -1.00 8.63
C ASP A 227 17.65 -0.93 7.25
N PHE A 228 16.35 -0.65 7.18
CA PHE A 228 15.66 -0.44 5.92
C PHE A 228 16.35 0.61 5.05
N TRP A 229 16.69 1.78 5.61
CA TRP A 229 17.30 2.87 4.85
C TRP A 229 18.76 2.60 4.50
N VAL A 230 19.50 1.88 5.35
CA VAL A 230 20.83 1.37 5.01
C VAL A 230 20.76 0.41 3.82
N LEU A 231 19.75 -0.46 3.79
CA LEU A 231 19.51 -1.40 2.68
C LEU A 231 19.07 -0.68 1.40
N VAL A 232 18.19 0.34 1.47
CA VAL A 232 17.84 1.17 0.29
C VAL A 232 19.10 1.86 -0.27
N ALA A 233 19.96 2.41 0.59
CA ALA A 233 21.18 3.06 0.15
C ALA A 233 22.18 2.08 -0.49
N ALA A 234 22.30 0.86 0.07
CA ALA A 234 23.11 -0.20 -0.55
C ALA A 234 22.53 -0.65 -1.90
N LEU A 235 21.21 -0.74 -2.00
CA LEU A 235 20.50 -1.05 -3.23
C LEU A 235 20.72 0.03 -4.30
N ARG A 236 20.71 1.30 -3.91
CA ARG A 236 21.06 2.43 -4.78
C ARG A 236 22.50 2.29 -5.30
N ALA A 237 23.46 2.02 -4.42
CA ALA A 237 24.84 1.81 -4.81
C ALA A 237 24.98 0.63 -5.80
N PHE A 238 24.28 -0.48 -5.56
CA PHE A 238 24.24 -1.59 -6.50
C PHE A 238 23.69 -1.17 -7.87
N VAL A 239 22.54 -0.47 -7.91
CA VAL A 239 21.91 0.00 -9.16
C VAL A 239 22.88 0.87 -9.97
N ASP A 240 23.62 1.76 -9.30
CA ASP A 240 24.57 2.68 -9.95
C ASP A 240 25.86 2.00 -10.41
N ASN A 241 26.17 0.78 -9.90
CA ASN A 241 27.40 0.05 -10.19
C ASN A 241 27.09 -1.32 -10.83
N GLU A 242 27.08 -2.40 -10.05
CA GLU A 242 26.98 -3.79 -10.54
C GLU A 242 25.66 -4.07 -11.27
N GLY A 243 24.59 -3.39 -10.86
CA GLY A 243 23.25 -3.52 -11.42
C GLY A 243 23.05 -2.78 -12.75
N ALA A 244 23.95 -1.85 -13.11
CA ALA A 244 23.91 -1.08 -14.35
C ALA A 244 22.51 -0.50 -14.68
N GLY A 245 21.87 0.15 -13.70
CA GLY A 245 20.54 0.72 -13.80
C GLY A 245 19.39 -0.24 -13.47
N THR A 246 19.69 -1.46 -12.99
CA THR A 246 18.69 -2.45 -12.61
C THR A 246 18.83 -2.88 -11.16
N LEU A 247 17.71 -3.32 -10.55
CA LEU A 247 17.72 -3.91 -9.21
C LEU A 247 18.38 -5.31 -9.25
N PRO A 248 18.79 -5.88 -8.10
CA PRO A 248 19.17 -7.27 -7.97
C PRO A 248 18.14 -8.21 -8.60
N LEU A 249 18.59 -9.30 -9.19
CA LEU A 249 17.71 -10.33 -9.73
C LEU A 249 16.94 -11.00 -8.58
N GLU A 250 15.62 -11.18 -8.75
CA GLU A 250 14.79 -11.88 -7.76
C GLU A 250 15.18 -13.35 -7.58
N GLY A 251 15.62 -13.99 -8.67
CA GLY A 251 16.11 -15.37 -8.69
C GLY A 251 15.03 -16.44 -8.77
N SER A 252 13.76 -16.07 -8.59
CA SER A 252 12.60 -16.93 -8.87
C SER A 252 12.33 -16.99 -10.38
N ILE A 253 11.76 -18.11 -10.84
CA ILE A 253 11.26 -18.28 -12.20
C ILE A 253 9.86 -18.90 -12.13
N PRO A 254 8.94 -18.58 -13.06
CA PRO A 254 7.64 -19.22 -13.15
C PRO A 254 7.80 -20.69 -13.57
N ASP A 255 6.71 -21.44 -13.41
CA ASP A 255 6.62 -22.79 -13.98
C ASP A 255 6.67 -22.73 -15.52
N MET A 256 7.17 -23.79 -16.15
CA MET A 256 7.29 -23.88 -17.60
C MET A 256 7.30 -25.33 -18.09
N HIS A 257 6.75 -25.55 -19.27
CA HIS A 257 6.76 -26.85 -19.93
C HIS A 257 8.19 -27.23 -20.34
N ALA A 258 8.83 -28.06 -19.51
CA ALA A 258 10.18 -28.58 -19.72
C ALA A 258 10.38 -29.90 -18.97
N THR A 259 11.48 -30.61 -19.26
CA THR A 259 11.88 -31.73 -18.38
C THR A 259 12.32 -31.19 -17.03
N THR A 260 12.18 -32.01 -15.97
CA THR A 260 12.63 -31.63 -14.62
C THR A 260 14.09 -31.19 -14.60
N ASP A 261 14.97 -31.89 -15.31
CA ASP A 261 16.39 -31.53 -15.40
C ASP A 261 16.59 -30.15 -16.04
N MET A 262 15.93 -29.87 -17.17
CA MET A 262 16.07 -28.59 -17.87
C MET A 262 15.49 -27.43 -17.05
N TYR A 263 14.34 -27.65 -16.40
CA TYR A 263 13.76 -26.67 -15.49
C TYR A 263 14.73 -26.32 -14.34
N LEU A 264 15.29 -27.35 -13.69
CA LEU A 264 16.25 -27.15 -12.61
C LEU A 264 17.50 -26.41 -13.09
N ARG A 265 18.01 -26.71 -14.28
CA ARG A 265 19.17 -25.98 -14.85
C ARG A 265 18.88 -24.49 -15.06
N VAL A 266 17.70 -24.13 -15.54
CA VAL A 266 17.28 -22.71 -15.63
C VAL A 266 17.16 -22.11 -14.24
N GLN A 267 16.49 -22.79 -13.30
CA GLN A 267 16.34 -22.31 -11.92
C GLN A 267 17.69 -22.06 -11.24
N HIS A 268 18.64 -22.98 -11.40
CA HIS A 268 20.00 -22.85 -10.89
C HIS A 268 20.69 -21.60 -11.43
N LEU A 269 20.56 -21.31 -12.72
CA LEU A 269 21.20 -20.16 -13.37
C LEU A 269 20.68 -18.83 -12.82
N TYR A 270 19.37 -18.70 -12.63
CA TYR A 270 18.75 -17.51 -12.03
C TYR A 270 19.16 -17.36 -10.56
N ARG A 271 19.16 -18.47 -9.80
CA ARG A 271 19.58 -18.46 -8.40
C ARG A 271 21.03 -18.03 -8.25
N GLU A 272 21.95 -18.55 -9.06
CA GLU A 272 23.36 -18.16 -9.02
C GLU A 272 23.59 -16.69 -9.37
N LYS A 273 22.83 -16.13 -10.32
CA LYS A 273 22.87 -14.70 -10.61
C LYS A 273 22.32 -13.87 -9.45
N ALA A 274 21.22 -14.28 -8.85
CA ALA A 274 20.63 -13.61 -7.69
C ALA A 274 21.58 -13.63 -6.47
N GLU A 275 22.23 -14.76 -6.17
CA GLU A 275 23.21 -14.85 -5.07
C GLU A 275 24.43 -13.94 -5.29
N ARG A 276 24.88 -13.77 -6.55
CA ARG A 276 25.94 -12.81 -6.87
C ARG A 276 25.50 -11.37 -6.63
N ASP A 277 24.27 -11.03 -6.98
CA ASP A 277 23.72 -9.69 -6.73
C ASP A 277 23.56 -9.44 -5.23
N VAL A 278 23.09 -10.43 -4.47
CA VAL A 278 23.02 -10.39 -2.99
C VAL A 278 24.39 -10.11 -2.40
N ALA A 279 25.43 -10.83 -2.85
CA ALA A 279 26.80 -10.61 -2.36
C ALA A 279 27.32 -9.19 -2.64
N ALA A 280 26.99 -8.62 -3.81
CA ALA A 280 27.34 -7.24 -4.15
C ALA A 280 26.61 -6.23 -3.26
N VAL A 281 25.29 -6.37 -3.08
CA VAL A 281 24.51 -5.52 -2.17
C VAL A 281 25.03 -5.63 -0.74
N GLU A 282 25.34 -6.85 -0.27
CA GLU A 282 25.86 -7.08 1.07
C GLU A 282 27.23 -6.41 1.29
N ALA A 283 28.08 -6.36 0.26
CA ALA A 283 29.34 -5.62 0.31
C ALA A 283 29.08 -4.12 0.52
N HIS A 284 28.12 -3.52 -0.20
CA HIS A 284 27.71 -2.12 0.00
C HIS A 284 27.14 -1.90 1.42
N VAL A 285 26.29 -2.80 1.92
CA VAL A 285 25.76 -2.75 3.29
C VAL A 285 26.89 -2.71 4.32
N ARG A 286 27.88 -3.61 4.23
CA ARG A 286 29.02 -3.66 5.15
C ARG A 286 29.84 -2.37 5.15
N GLN A 287 30.06 -1.78 3.97
CA GLN A 287 30.78 -0.51 3.82
C GLN A 287 29.99 0.64 4.47
N LEU A 288 28.68 0.71 4.23
CA LEU A 288 27.81 1.72 4.81
C LEU A 288 27.75 1.60 6.34
N LEU A 289 27.58 0.40 6.88
CA LEU A 289 27.57 0.17 8.34
C LEU A 289 28.88 0.62 8.99
N THR A 290 30.02 0.27 8.37
CA THR A 290 31.35 0.70 8.86
C THR A 290 31.46 2.23 8.89
N ARG A 291 31.00 2.92 7.83
CA ARG A 291 30.98 4.39 7.77
C ARG A 291 30.09 5.01 8.84
N LEU A 292 28.99 4.35 9.18
CA LEU A 292 28.04 4.78 10.23
C LEU A 292 28.52 4.44 11.65
N GLY A 293 29.69 3.81 11.81
CA GLY A 293 30.19 3.35 13.11
C GLY A 293 29.42 2.16 13.67
N ARG A 294 28.64 1.46 12.84
CA ARG A 294 27.91 0.24 13.19
C ARG A 294 28.77 -1.00 12.85
N PRO A 295 28.59 -2.14 13.55
CA PRO A 295 29.28 -3.37 13.19
C PRO A 295 28.98 -3.77 11.74
N ALA A 296 30.00 -4.15 10.97
CA ALA A 296 29.82 -4.50 9.55
C ALA A 296 28.82 -5.66 9.33
N GLY A 297 28.71 -6.57 10.30
CA GLY A 297 27.74 -7.67 10.29
C GLY A 297 26.43 -7.38 11.03
N ALA A 298 26.11 -6.12 11.31
CA ALA A 298 24.89 -5.77 12.06
C ALA A 298 23.60 -6.16 11.32
N ILE A 299 23.63 -6.18 9.98
CA ILE A 299 22.52 -6.67 9.14
C ILE A 299 22.90 -8.07 8.64
N PRO A 300 22.17 -9.14 9.02
CA PRO A 300 22.47 -10.50 8.61
C PRO A 300 22.32 -10.75 7.10
N HIS A 301 23.08 -11.72 6.58
CA HIS A 301 23.01 -12.14 5.18
C HIS A 301 21.57 -12.48 4.74
N ASP A 302 20.83 -13.24 5.55
CA ASP A 302 19.44 -13.63 5.22
C ASP A 302 18.51 -12.41 5.09
N THR A 303 18.76 -11.34 5.86
CA THR A 303 18.02 -10.08 5.73
C THR A 303 18.34 -9.38 4.41
N VAL A 304 19.64 -9.31 4.03
CA VAL A 304 20.05 -8.74 2.74
C VAL A 304 19.46 -9.55 1.58
N ARG A 305 19.49 -10.89 1.68
CA ARG A 305 18.95 -11.81 0.69
C ARG A 305 17.44 -11.63 0.51
N LEU A 306 16.68 -11.58 1.61
CA LEU A 306 15.24 -11.29 1.58
C LEU A 306 14.97 -9.93 0.94
N TYR A 307 15.76 -8.91 1.28
CA TYR A 307 15.62 -7.56 0.74
C TYR A 307 15.87 -7.51 -0.77
N CYS A 308 16.91 -8.19 -1.26
CA CYS A 308 17.23 -8.28 -2.69
C CYS A 308 16.11 -9.00 -3.46
N ARG A 309 15.60 -10.12 -2.92
CA ARG A 309 14.48 -10.85 -3.50
C ARG A 309 13.25 -9.96 -3.68
N HIS A 310 12.96 -9.10 -2.72
CA HIS A 310 11.80 -8.21 -2.77
C HIS A 310 12.12 -6.78 -3.22
N ALA A 311 13.30 -6.53 -3.81
CA ALA A 311 13.77 -5.18 -4.14
C ALA A 311 12.79 -4.41 -5.05
N ARG A 312 12.13 -5.12 -5.99
CA ARG A 312 11.11 -4.56 -6.90
C ARG A 312 9.82 -4.14 -6.18
N HIS A 313 9.60 -4.65 -4.98
CA HIS A 313 8.33 -4.61 -4.27
C HIS A 313 8.41 -3.82 -2.96
N LEU A 314 9.54 -3.18 -2.67
CA LEU A 314 9.71 -2.34 -1.50
C LEU A 314 8.68 -1.22 -1.48
N ARG A 315 8.14 -0.93 -0.29
CA ARG A 315 7.22 0.18 -0.06
C ARG A 315 7.57 0.87 1.25
N CYS A 316 7.30 2.17 1.28
CA CYS A 316 7.39 2.97 2.48
C CYS A 316 6.19 3.90 2.52
N VAL A 317 5.40 3.80 3.59
CA VAL A 317 4.20 4.62 3.80
C VAL A 317 4.49 5.59 4.93
N ARG A 318 4.34 6.90 4.67
CA ARG A 318 4.56 7.95 5.67
C ARG A 318 3.24 8.57 6.06
N TYR A 319 2.96 8.64 7.35
CA TYR A 319 1.68 9.14 7.85
C TYR A 319 1.84 10.47 8.52
N ARG A 320 0.96 11.39 8.11
CA ARG A 320 0.75 12.67 8.79
C ARG A 320 0.17 12.45 10.17
N THR A 321 0.51 13.34 11.08
CA THR A 321 -0.08 13.36 12.42
C THR A 321 -1.57 13.73 12.35
N LEU A 322 -2.36 13.31 13.33
CA LEU A 322 -3.76 13.74 13.43
C LEU A 322 -3.88 15.25 13.69
N ALA A 323 -2.89 15.83 14.40
CA ALA A 323 -2.80 17.28 14.59
C ALA A 323 -2.62 18.03 13.25
N GLU A 324 -1.77 17.52 12.36
CA GLU A 324 -1.56 18.11 11.04
C GLU A 324 -2.78 17.98 10.13
N GLU A 325 -3.49 16.85 10.19
CA GLU A 325 -4.72 16.56 9.43
C GLU A 325 -5.87 17.48 9.85
N THR A 326 -5.97 17.77 11.15
CA THR A 326 -7.07 18.55 11.74
C THR A 326 -6.77 20.03 11.90
N GLY A 327 -5.49 20.42 11.90
CA GLY A 327 -5.00 21.74 12.26
C GLY A 327 -5.12 22.81 11.17
N THR A 328 -5.33 24.05 11.61
CA THR A 328 -5.38 25.23 10.73
C THR A 328 -4.02 25.52 10.11
N GLY A 329 -3.99 25.65 8.78
CA GLY A 329 -2.77 25.91 8.01
C GLY A 329 -1.91 24.68 7.75
N THR A 330 -2.20 23.55 8.40
CA THR A 330 -1.52 22.26 8.15
C THR A 330 -2.40 21.29 7.39
N ALA A 331 -3.72 21.29 7.56
CA ALA A 331 -4.63 20.37 6.87
C ALA A 331 -4.40 20.39 5.34
N ARG A 332 -4.55 19.25 4.63
CA ARG A 332 -4.49 19.23 3.16
C ARG A 332 -5.78 19.78 2.56
N THR A 333 -5.97 21.09 2.70
CA THR A 333 -7.13 21.86 2.22
C THR A 333 -7.44 21.55 0.76
N ALA A 334 -6.42 21.47 -0.10
CA ALA A 334 -6.60 21.19 -1.53
C ALA A 334 -7.11 19.76 -1.78
N SER A 335 -6.58 18.75 -1.08
CA SER A 335 -7.03 17.36 -1.18
C SER A 335 -8.48 17.22 -0.72
N LEU A 336 -8.80 17.80 0.45
CA LEU A 336 -10.16 17.77 0.98
C LEU A 336 -11.14 18.53 0.07
N ALA A 337 -10.76 19.71 -0.43
CA ALA A 337 -11.57 20.47 -1.39
C ALA A 337 -11.85 19.64 -2.64
N SER A 338 -10.83 18.99 -3.20
CA SER A 338 -10.97 18.16 -4.39
C SER A 338 -11.90 16.97 -4.14
N ALA A 339 -11.83 16.36 -2.95
CA ALA A 339 -12.69 15.25 -2.58
C ALA A 339 -14.15 15.69 -2.40
N LEU A 340 -14.39 16.90 -1.90
CA LEU A 340 -15.73 17.49 -1.73
C LEU A 340 -16.40 17.96 -3.03
N ILE A 341 -15.70 17.97 -4.17
CA ILE A 341 -16.30 18.35 -5.46
C ILE A 341 -17.17 17.18 -5.98
N PRO A 342 -18.45 17.43 -6.32
CA PRO A 342 -19.27 16.45 -7.03
C PRO A 342 -18.59 16.04 -8.35
N GLY A 343 -18.20 14.77 -8.46
CA GLY A 343 -17.56 14.20 -9.65
C GLY A 343 -16.04 14.06 -9.53
N GLY A 344 -15.47 14.38 -8.37
CA GLY A 344 -14.08 14.06 -8.04
C GLY A 344 -13.85 12.55 -8.14
N SER A 345 -12.84 12.16 -8.91
CA SER A 345 -12.50 10.77 -9.19
C SER A 345 -11.91 10.07 -7.96
N GLY A 346 -12.76 9.50 -7.12
CA GLY A 346 -12.50 8.15 -6.61
C GLY A 346 -12.88 7.19 -7.75
N TYR A 347 -11.99 6.30 -8.15
CA TYR A 347 -12.18 5.36 -9.26
C TYR A 347 -13.57 4.69 -9.26
N GLY A 348 -14.32 4.80 -10.38
CA GLY A 348 -15.56 4.02 -10.66
C GLY A 348 -16.82 4.88 -10.86
N GLY A 349 -17.50 4.74 -12.01
CA GLY A 349 -18.54 5.66 -12.48
C GLY A 349 -19.99 5.34 -12.11
N SER A 350 -20.74 6.42 -11.80
CA SER A 350 -22.21 6.65 -11.86
C SER A 350 -23.10 5.79 -10.94
N GLU A 351 -24.00 6.29 -10.09
CA GLU A 351 -24.73 7.57 -9.99
C GLU A 351 -24.63 8.11 -8.54
N LEU A 352 -24.31 9.41 -8.38
CA LEU A 352 -23.66 10.06 -7.23
C LEU A 352 -22.17 9.67 -7.06
N PRO A 353 -21.22 10.62 -7.05
CA PRO A 353 -19.80 10.31 -6.99
C PRO A 353 -19.39 9.93 -5.55
N PRO A 354 -18.68 8.81 -5.33
CA PRO A 354 -18.31 8.32 -3.99
C PRO A 354 -17.47 9.34 -3.21
N GLY A 355 -16.63 10.13 -3.89
CA GLY A 355 -15.71 11.07 -3.22
C GLY A 355 -16.39 12.21 -2.46
N CYS A 356 -17.46 12.81 -3.01
CA CYS A 356 -18.10 14.00 -2.41
C CYS A 356 -18.86 13.64 -1.13
N CYS A 357 -19.64 12.57 -1.17
CA CYS A 357 -20.41 12.10 -0.02
C CYS A 357 -19.47 11.61 1.09
N ASP A 358 -18.48 10.78 0.77
CA ASP A 358 -17.59 10.18 1.77
C ASP A 358 -16.68 11.25 2.42
N ALA A 359 -16.22 12.24 1.66
CA ALA A 359 -15.50 13.39 2.22
C ALA A 359 -16.40 14.28 3.08
N ALA A 360 -17.68 14.44 2.73
CA ALA A 360 -18.64 15.15 3.57
C ALA A 360 -18.90 14.38 4.89
N LEU A 361 -18.98 13.05 4.85
CA LEU A 361 -19.07 12.21 6.05
C LEU A 361 -17.86 12.38 6.97
N TYR A 362 -16.65 12.48 6.43
CA TYR A 362 -15.46 12.86 7.22
C TYR A 362 -15.65 14.20 7.94
N VAL A 363 -16.10 15.24 7.21
CA VAL A 363 -16.37 16.57 7.80
C VAL A 363 -17.46 16.49 8.87
N LEU A 364 -18.51 15.71 8.65
CA LEU A 364 -19.62 15.56 9.57
C LEU A 364 -19.25 14.77 10.84
N LEU A 365 -18.36 13.78 10.77
CA LEU A 365 -17.82 13.11 11.94
C LEU A 365 -17.07 14.10 12.84
N ARG A 366 -16.23 14.97 12.25
CA ARG A 366 -15.55 16.05 12.98
C ARG A 366 -16.55 17.07 13.54
N ALA A 367 -17.58 17.40 12.77
CA ALA A 367 -18.64 18.30 13.21
C ALA A 367 -19.44 17.71 14.39
N ALA A 368 -19.66 16.40 14.42
CA ALA A 368 -20.33 15.72 15.53
C ALA A 368 -19.50 15.80 16.83
N ASP A 369 -18.18 15.66 16.75
CA ASP A 369 -17.30 15.87 17.92
C ASP A 369 -17.31 17.32 18.39
N ARG A 370 -17.33 18.27 17.45
CA ARG A 370 -17.46 19.69 17.77
C ARG A 370 -18.80 20.01 18.44
N PHE A 371 -19.89 19.47 17.91
CA PHE A 371 -21.21 19.58 18.48
C PHE A 371 -21.24 19.02 19.90
N HIS A 372 -20.64 17.84 20.13
CA HIS A 372 -20.53 17.24 21.44
C HIS A 372 -19.75 18.12 22.42
N ALA A 373 -18.63 18.69 22.00
CA ALA A 373 -17.85 19.61 22.82
C ALA A 373 -18.64 20.87 23.23
N GLN A 374 -19.56 21.34 22.37
CA GLN A 374 -20.36 22.55 22.62
C GLN A 374 -21.63 22.28 23.43
N THR A 375 -22.25 21.10 23.27
CA THR A 375 -23.59 20.80 23.82
C THR A 375 -23.59 19.74 24.91
N GLY A 376 -22.49 19.00 25.08
CA GLY A 376 -22.39 17.89 26.04
C GLY A 376 -23.05 16.58 25.59
N ARG A 377 -23.57 16.52 24.36
CA ARG A 377 -24.16 15.30 23.76
C ARG A 377 -23.92 15.25 22.26
N TYR A 378 -24.04 14.09 21.63
CA TYR A 378 -23.95 13.99 20.17
C TYR A 378 -25.24 14.48 19.47
N PRO A 379 -25.17 14.88 18.19
CA PRO A 379 -26.34 15.24 17.39
C PRO A 379 -27.36 14.10 17.34
N GLY A 380 -28.63 14.41 17.64
CA GLY A 380 -29.74 13.46 17.66
C GLY A 380 -29.67 12.38 18.74
N ALA A 381 -28.69 12.43 19.65
CA ALA A 381 -28.67 11.63 20.88
C ALA A 381 -29.64 12.22 21.92
N THR A 382 -30.89 12.40 21.52
CA THR A 382 -31.99 12.94 22.31
C THR A 382 -32.91 11.80 22.78
N GLY A 383 -33.85 12.11 23.68
CA GLY A 383 -34.84 11.12 24.13
C GLY A 383 -35.73 10.62 22.98
N PRO A 384 -36.41 9.47 23.13
CA PRO A 384 -37.17 8.82 22.06
C PRO A 384 -38.33 9.64 21.48
N GLU A 385 -38.74 10.71 22.16
CA GLU A 385 -39.83 11.61 21.72
C GLU A 385 -39.33 12.90 21.04
N ALA A 386 -38.03 13.17 21.05
CA ALA A 386 -37.46 14.37 20.44
C ALA A 386 -37.20 14.15 18.94
N ASP A 387 -37.49 15.16 18.12
CA ASP A 387 -37.21 15.12 16.69
C ASP A 387 -35.69 15.30 16.47
N PRO A 388 -34.98 14.31 15.89
CA PRO A 388 -33.56 14.44 15.57
C PRO A 388 -33.27 15.63 14.64
N GLY A 389 -34.27 16.08 13.87
CA GLY A 389 -34.18 17.23 12.97
C GLY A 389 -33.90 18.56 13.68
N GLU A 390 -34.18 18.68 14.99
CA GLU A 390 -33.94 19.92 15.76
C GLU A 390 -32.45 20.28 15.85
N ASP A 391 -31.56 19.28 15.79
CA ASP A 391 -30.12 19.48 15.88
C ASP A 391 -29.44 19.82 14.55
N VAL A 392 -30.15 19.64 13.42
CA VAL A 392 -29.59 19.84 12.07
C VAL A 392 -28.97 21.24 11.88
N PRO A 393 -29.60 22.35 12.32
CA PRO A 393 -29.01 23.69 12.19
C PRO A 393 -27.70 23.85 12.98
N LEU A 394 -27.62 23.26 14.19
CA LEU A 394 -26.44 23.30 15.04
C LEU A 394 -25.31 22.43 14.49
N LEU A 395 -25.63 21.23 13.98
CA LEU A 395 -24.66 20.37 13.31
C LEU A 395 -24.10 21.04 12.05
N ARG A 396 -24.95 21.72 11.27
CA ARG A 396 -24.50 22.51 10.11
C ARG A 396 -23.52 23.61 10.53
N GLN A 397 -23.83 24.33 11.60
CA GLN A 397 -22.94 25.36 12.12
C GLN A 397 -21.57 24.78 12.51
N ALA A 398 -21.56 23.64 13.20
CA ALA A 398 -20.33 22.93 13.56
C ALA A 398 -19.54 22.47 12.32
N ALA A 399 -20.21 21.96 11.29
CA ALA A 399 -19.57 21.54 10.04
C ALA A 399 -18.95 22.73 9.28
N LEU A 400 -19.62 23.88 9.23
CA LEU A 400 -19.08 25.10 8.64
C LEU A 400 -17.86 25.63 9.41
N GLN A 401 -17.84 25.47 10.74
CA GLN A 401 -16.66 25.79 11.56
C GLN A 401 -15.48 24.87 11.20
N VAL A 402 -15.70 23.55 11.11
CA VAL A 402 -14.68 22.58 10.69
C VAL A 402 -14.11 22.94 9.31
N LEU A 403 -14.98 23.24 8.34
CA LEU A 403 -14.54 23.68 7.01
C LEU A 403 -13.73 24.98 7.08
N SER A 404 -14.11 25.94 7.92
CA SER A 404 -13.35 27.17 8.13
C SER A 404 -11.96 26.91 8.70
N GLU A 405 -11.84 26.02 9.69
CA GLU A 405 -10.57 25.68 10.34
C GLU A 405 -9.56 25.04 9.38
N VAL A 406 -10.04 24.20 8.46
CA VAL A 406 -9.20 23.56 7.43
C VAL A 406 -9.01 24.44 6.19
N GLY A 407 -9.36 25.74 6.26
CA GLY A 407 -9.12 26.71 5.18
C GLY A 407 -10.13 26.66 4.02
N LEU A 408 -11.27 25.99 4.21
CA LEU A 408 -12.39 25.91 3.25
C LEU A 408 -13.57 26.82 3.63
N GLY A 409 -13.41 27.66 4.66
CA GLY A 409 -14.36 28.69 5.03
C GLY A 409 -14.43 29.76 3.94
N GLY A 410 -15.63 30.08 3.47
CA GLY A 410 -15.85 31.03 2.39
C GLY A 410 -15.19 32.38 2.67
N GLY A 411 -14.07 32.65 1.99
CA GLY A 411 -13.47 33.97 1.95
C GLY A 411 -14.47 34.95 1.33
N SER A 412 -14.99 35.86 2.16
CA SER A 412 -15.62 37.09 1.71
C SER A 412 -14.59 37.93 0.97
N ASN A 413 -14.42 37.68 -0.33
CA ASN A 413 -13.78 38.64 -1.21
C ASN A 413 -14.90 39.62 -1.64
N PRO A 414 -14.89 40.90 -1.20
CA PRO A 414 -16.03 41.82 -1.34
C PRO A 414 -16.31 42.29 -2.78
N ARG A 415 -15.78 41.59 -3.79
CA ARG A 415 -15.96 41.89 -5.23
C ARG A 415 -16.73 40.81 -6.03
N LYS A 416 -17.27 39.77 -5.39
CA LYS A 416 -18.15 38.81 -6.08
C LYS A 416 -19.63 39.10 -5.81
N SER A 417 -20.41 39.06 -6.90
CA SER A 417 -21.85 39.31 -6.97
C SER A 417 -22.66 38.52 -5.91
N PRO A 418 -23.79 39.06 -5.39
CA PRO A 418 -24.58 38.45 -4.32
C PRO A 418 -25.25 37.11 -4.69
N ASP A 419 -25.33 36.75 -5.97
CA ASP A 419 -26.13 35.61 -6.45
C ASP A 419 -25.35 34.28 -6.50
N SER A 420 -24.25 34.15 -5.75
CA SER A 420 -23.41 32.93 -5.69
C SER A 420 -23.05 32.48 -4.27
N SER A 421 -23.98 32.66 -3.33
CA SER A 421 -23.81 32.36 -1.90
C SER A 421 -23.92 30.87 -1.55
N SER A 422 -23.01 30.06 -2.07
CA SER A 422 -22.43 28.92 -1.35
C SER A 422 -21.17 28.49 -2.08
N GLY A 423 -20.00 28.61 -1.45
CA GLY A 423 -18.78 28.02 -2.00
C GLY A 423 -18.99 26.52 -2.20
N ALA A 424 -18.35 25.93 -3.22
CA ALA A 424 -18.50 24.51 -3.56
C ALA A 424 -18.40 23.55 -2.35
N SER A 425 -17.63 23.92 -1.31
CA SER A 425 -17.50 23.17 -0.05
C SER A 425 -18.77 23.14 0.82
N GLY A 426 -19.59 24.19 0.79
CA GLY A 426 -20.88 24.22 1.50
C GLY A 426 -21.98 23.44 0.77
N ALA A 427 -21.89 23.36 -0.56
CA ALA A 427 -22.80 22.55 -1.37
C ALA A 427 -22.59 21.04 -1.17
N ALA A 428 -21.40 20.62 -0.70
CA ALA A 428 -21.12 19.23 -0.36
C ALA A 428 -21.81 18.76 0.95
N LEU A 429 -22.16 19.70 1.84
CA LEU A 429 -22.94 19.43 3.06
C LEU A 429 -24.44 19.43 2.74
N ASN A 430 -24.90 18.41 2.01
CA ASN A 430 -26.32 18.24 1.71
C ASN A 430 -27.15 18.11 3.02
N GLU A 431 -28.34 18.71 3.05
CA GLU A 431 -29.34 18.60 4.11
C GLU A 431 -29.63 17.14 4.49
N ASP A 432 -29.72 16.25 3.50
CA ASP A 432 -30.01 14.83 3.74
C ASP A 432 -28.93 14.16 4.60
N LEU A 433 -27.65 14.51 4.38
CA LEU A 433 -26.53 13.95 5.15
C LEU A 433 -26.50 14.51 6.57
N LEU A 434 -26.83 15.79 6.75
CA LEU A 434 -26.95 16.40 8.06
C LEU A 434 -28.09 15.75 8.87
N PHE A 435 -29.25 15.60 8.23
CA PHE A 435 -30.39 14.92 8.84
C PHE A 435 -30.06 13.47 9.18
N GLU A 436 -29.39 12.74 8.29
CA GLU A 436 -28.98 11.37 8.55
C GLU A 436 -28.00 11.24 9.72
N MET A 437 -27.04 12.16 9.85
CA MET A 437 -26.11 12.18 10.98
C MET A 437 -26.81 12.45 12.32
N CYS A 438 -27.84 13.29 12.32
CA CYS A 438 -28.71 13.47 13.48
C CYS A 438 -29.57 12.21 13.71
N ARG A 439 -30.19 11.65 12.68
CA ARG A 439 -31.00 10.42 12.77
C ARG A 439 -30.20 9.24 13.34
N ALA A 440 -28.91 9.16 13.01
CA ALA A 440 -28.01 8.15 13.53
C ALA A 440 -27.84 8.24 15.05
N GLY A 441 -27.95 9.42 15.66
CA GLY A 441 -27.93 9.60 17.11
C GLY A 441 -26.69 9.03 17.81
N ALA A 442 -25.54 9.02 17.13
CA ALA A 442 -24.31 8.35 17.56
C ALA A 442 -24.45 6.83 17.86
N ALA A 443 -25.42 6.17 17.24
CA ALA A 443 -25.60 4.72 17.39
C ALA A 443 -24.40 3.95 16.82
N GLU A 444 -24.01 2.87 17.49
CA GLU A 444 -23.01 1.92 17.00
C GLU A 444 -23.72 0.68 16.44
N LEU A 445 -24.03 0.71 15.14
CA LEU A 445 -24.71 -0.41 14.49
C LEU A 445 -23.76 -1.61 14.36
N HIS A 446 -24.17 -2.77 14.89
CA HIS A 446 -23.33 -3.97 14.92
C HIS A 446 -22.77 -4.34 13.53
N VAL A 447 -23.57 -4.24 12.48
CA VAL A 447 -23.14 -4.58 11.11
C VAL A 447 -22.02 -3.67 10.60
N VAL A 448 -22.05 -2.38 10.95
CA VAL A 448 -21.01 -1.41 10.58
C VAL A 448 -19.78 -1.62 11.45
N ALA A 449 -19.96 -1.83 12.75
CA ALA A 449 -18.87 -2.14 13.68
C ALA A 449 -18.15 -3.44 13.29
N ALA A 450 -18.88 -4.48 12.87
CA ALA A 450 -18.32 -5.75 12.41
C ALA A 450 -17.51 -5.58 11.12
N PHE A 451 -18.03 -4.83 10.14
CA PHE A 451 -17.29 -4.50 8.92
C PHE A 451 -15.98 -3.76 9.25
N MET A 452 -16.08 -2.70 10.06
CA MET A 452 -14.91 -1.91 10.46
C MET A 452 -13.92 -2.72 11.31
N GLY A 453 -14.40 -3.64 12.14
CA GLY A 453 -13.56 -4.57 12.90
C GLY A 453 -12.74 -5.49 11.99
N GLY A 454 -13.33 -5.98 10.89
CA GLY A 454 -12.61 -6.76 9.89
C GLY A 454 -11.52 -5.97 9.17
N VAL A 455 -11.84 -4.75 8.72
CA VAL A 455 -10.86 -3.86 8.07
C VAL A 455 -9.73 -3.50 9.05
N ALA A 456 -10.08 -3.10 10.27
CA ALA A 456 -9.11 -2.72 11.31
C ALA A 456 -8.19 -3.88 11.71
N ALA A 457 -8.73 -5.09 11.86
CA ALA A 457 -7.93 -6.27 12.19
C ALA A 457 -6.90 -6.58 11.09
N GLN A 458 -7.29 -6.46 9.82
CA GLN A 458 -6.35 -6.67 8.72
C GLN A 458 -5.27 -5.60 8.68
N GLU A 459 -5.63 -4.32 8.84
CA GLU A 459 -4.64 -3.22 8.91
C GLU A 459 -3.70 -3.38 10.11
N ALA A 460 -4.21 -3.81 11.27
CA ALA A 460 -3.39 -4.12 12.44
C ALA A 460 -2.36 -5.22 12.15
N ILE A 461 -2.75 -6.30 11.47
CA ILE A 461 -1.83 -7.38 11.07
C ILE A 461 -0.74 -6.84 10.14
N LYS A 462 -1.08 -5.99 9.16
CA LYS A 462 -0.08 -5.37 8.27
C LYS A 462 0.93 -4.53 9.05
N LEU A 463 0.43 -3.68 9.96
CA LEU A 463 1.26 -2.81 10.79
C LEU A 463 2.23 -3.61 11.69
N LEU A 464 1.77 -4.71 12.28
CA LEU A 464 2.58 -5.56 13.16
C LEU A 464 3.59 -6.41 12.40
N THR A 465 3.15 -7.04 11.30
CA THR A 465 3.99 -8.00 10.54
C THR A 465 4.94 -7.31 9.57
N ARG A 466 4.68 -6.04 9.22
CA ARG A 466 5.36 -5.31 8.13
C ARG A 466 5.28 -6.05 6.79
N GLN A 467 4.23 -6.83 6.61
CA GLN A 467 3.86 -7.49 5.37
C GLN A 467 2.60 -6.85 4.80
N PHE A 468 2.50 -6.85 3.47
CA PHE A 468 1.51 -6.09 2.71
C PHE A 468 1.60 -4.58 2.93
N VAL A 469 0.91 -3.82 2.09
CA VAL A 469 0.89 -2.35 2.19
C VAL A 469 -0.32 -1.92 3.02
N PRO A 470 -0.12 -1.27 4.19
CA PRO A 470 -1.23 -0.66 4.92
C PRO A 470 -1.75 0.58 4.19
N LEU A 471 -2.99 0.95 4.51
CA LEU A 471 -3.62 2.19 4.03
C LEU A 471 -2.78 3.40 4.46
N ALA A 472 -2.58 4.38 3.58
CA ALA A 472 -1.80 5.59 3.87
C ALA A 472 -2.64 6.76 4.43
N GLY A 473 -3.91 6.83 4.01
CA GLY A 473 -4.84 7.92 4.35
C GLY A 473 -5.92 7.55 5.36
N THR A 474 -6.97 8.35 5.36
CA THR A 474 -8.18 8.18 6.19
C THR A 474 -9.23 7.41 5.40
N LEU A 475 -9.59 6.23 5.87
CA LEU A 475 -10.66 5.43 5.27
C LEU A 475 -12.01 5.87 5.81
N ILE A 476 -12.94 6.18 4.91
CA ILE A 476 -14.36 6.36 5.19
C ILE A 476 -15.12 5.20 4.56
N TYR A 477 -15.91 4.51 5.39
CA TYR A 477 -16.88 3.54 4.94
C TYR A 477 -18.27 4.17 5.01
N ASN A 478 -18.97 4.17 3.89
CA ASN A 478 -20.33 4.66 3.77
C ASN A 478 -21.27 3.47 3.57
N ALA A 479 -21.86 3.01 4.66
CA ALA A 479 -22.77 1.86 4.64
C ALA A 479 -24.10 2.16 3.95
N MET A 480 -24.46 3.44 3.76
CA MET A 480 -25.66 3.82 3.00
C MET A 480 -25.50 3.48 1.51
N ALA A 481 -24.31 3.68 0.96
CA ALA A 481 -23.98 3.41 -0.44
C ALA A 481 -23.16 2.12 -0.64
N ALA A 482 -22.78 1.45 0.45
CA ALA A 482 -21.83 0.32 0.46
C ALA A 482 -20.49 0.64 -0.24
N THR A 483 -19.97 1.85 -0.05
CA THR A 483 -18.70 2.32 -0.63
C THR A 483 -17.63 2.54 0.43
N THR A 484 -16.36 2.43 0.03
CA THR A 484 -15.20 2.82 0.84
C THR A 484 -14.32 3.78 0.05
N THR A 485 -13.91 4.87 0.68
CA THR A 485 -13.00 5.85 0.09
C THR A 485 -11.81 6.10 1.01
N VAL A 486 -10.61 6.17 0.47
CA VAL A 486 -9.40 6.57 1.20
C VAL A 486 -9.07 8.01 0.85
N LEU A 487 -9.07 8.87 1.85
CA LEU A 487 -8.82 10.31 1.72
C LEU A 487 -7.38 10.62 2.15
N GLU A 488 -6.63 11.31 1.29
CA GLU A 488 -5.25 11.75 1.53
C GLU A 488 -5.22 13.12 2.24
N LEU A 489 -5.53 13.14 3.54
CA LEU A 489 -5.86 14.35 4.33
C LEU A 489 -4.73 15.02 5.10
#